data_AF-A0A3B4H768-F1
#
_entry.id   AF-A0A3B4H768-F1
#
_cell.length_a   1.000
_cell.length_b   1.000
_cell.length_c   1.000
_cell.angle_alpha   90.00
_cell.angle_beta   90.00
_cell.angle_gamma   90.00
#
_symmetry.space_group_name_H-M   'P 1'
#
loop_
_entity.id
_entity.type
_entity.pdbx_description
1 polymer ?
#
loop_
_entity_poly.entity_id
_entity_poly.type
_entity_poly.pdbx_seq_one_letter_code
_entity_poly.pdbx_strand_id
1 'polypeptide(L)'
;QNVLVLLGALSAAGEDFFAKVGGKVTLKCGVSSYRRSLQWHHGYDLLYSVDQRGFTRKGSAELVWRSVVRQTNLEISSVRETDAGRFTCLADGTRHNHSLSVFSVLVSVKPSDVLELNDEATLQCEVKGQHHGCEVKWRSPNTYSLTNTSTVQLKPVKTSHNGPWLCIVTCGSNTFSERLAITVQGNTQLLGMKTLVHICVANDCPLGLSCWMWFAIGVCCQFGMLLIVCVIVLCKCMRRRRVCEERRSSNIYV
;
A
#
# COMPACT_ATOMS: atom_id res chain seq x y z
N GLN A 1 -65.12 12.06 -15.67
CA GLN A 1 -64.09 12.22 -14.64
C GLN A 1 -62.85 12.82 -15.30
N ASN A 2 -62.60 14.13 -15.10
CA ASN A 2 -61.43 14.81 -15.67
C ASN A 2 -60.17 14.38 -14.92
N VAL A 3 -59.22 13.76 -15.63
CA VAL A 3 -57.88 13.48 -15.10
C VAL A 3 -57.04 14.74 -15.24
N LEU A 4 -56.81 15.42 -14.12
CA LEU A 4 -55.89 16.55 -14.02
C LEU A 4 -54.46 16.00 -14.14
N VAL A 5 -53.82 16.23 -15.29
CA VAL A 5 -52.38 15.96 -15.45
C VAL A 5 -51.63 17.05 -14.67
N LEU A 6 -51.19 16.71 -13.46
CA LEU A 6 -50.19 17.49 -12.73
C LEU A 6 -48.87 17.42 -13.50
N LEU A 7 -48.64 18.42 -14.35
CA LEU A 7 -47.31 18.75 -14.85
C LEU A 7 -46.49 19.23 -13.65
N GLY A 8 -45.87 18.29 -12.95
CA GLY A 8 -44.81 18.59 -12.01
C GLY A 8 -43.70 19.29 -12.78
N ALA A 9 -43.49 20.57 -12.48
CA ALA A 9 -42.30 21.27 -12.93
C ALA A 9 -41.10 20.50 -12.37
N LEU A 10 -40.34 19.81 -13.24
CA LEU A 10 -38.97 19.44 -12.93
C LEU A 10 -38.22 20.76 -12.78
N SER A 11 -38.16 21.26 -11.55
CA SER A 11 -37.13 22.22 -11.18
C SER A 11 -35.82 21.49 -11.43
N ALA A 12 -35.14 21.82 -12.52
CA ALA A 12 -33.84 21.26 -12.85
C ALA A 12 -32.91 21.59 -11.69
N ALA A 13 -32.71 20.63 -10.80
CA ALA A 13 -31.67 20.71 -9.79
C ALA A 13 -30.36 20.93 -10.53
N GLY A 14 -29.67 22.03 -10.20
CA GLY A 14 -28.37 22.35 -10.78
C GLY A 14 -27.39 21.19 -10.60
N GLU A 15 -26.44 21.05 -11.52
CA GLU A 15 -25.39 20.05 -11.39
C GLU A 15 -24.49 20.43 -10.20
N ASP A 16 -24.24 19.47 -9.32
CA ASP A 16 -23.32 19.62 -8.18
C ASP A 16 -21.91 19.22 -8.61
N PHE A 17 -21.00 20.18 -8.58
CA PHE A 17 -19.59 19.99 -8.89
C PHE A 17 -18.78 19.82 -7.60
N PHE A 18 -17.76 18.98 -7.67
CA PHE A 18 -16.88 18.69 -6.55
C PHE A 18 -15.43 19.01 -6.92
N ALA A 19 -14.69 19.60 -6.00
CA ALA A 19 -13.28 19.91 -6.20
C ALA A 19 -12.49 19.75 -4.91
N LYS A 20 -11.27 19.20 -5.05
CA LYS A 20 -10.27 19.22 -3.98
C LYS A 20 -9.54 20.57 -3.98
N VAL A 21 -9.23 21.11 -2.79
CA VAL A 21 -8.35 22.28 -2.63
C VAL A 21 -7.03 22.08 -3.39
N GLY A 22 -6.59 23.13 -4.09
CA GLY A 22 -5.43 23.13 -4.98
C GLY A 22 -5.65 22.44 -6.34
N GLY A 23 -6.77 21.73 -6.52
CA GLY A 23 -7.12 21.03 -7.74
C GLY A 23 -7.64 21.93 -8.86
N LYS A 24 -8.14 21.29 -9.92
CA LYS A 24 -8.80 21.93 -11.07
C LYS A 24 -10.23 21.40 -11.19
N VAL A 25 -11.19 22.25 -11.53
CA VAL A 25 -12.58 21.87 -11.80
C VAL A 25 -13.09 22.57 -13.06
N THR A 26 -13.98 21.91 -13.80
CA THR A 26 -14.64 22.47 -14.98
C THR A 26 -16.15 22.47 -14.75
N LEU A 27 -16.72 23.66 -14.58
CA LEU A 27 -18.15 23.85 -14.44
C LEU A 27 -18.77 23.90 -15.83
N LYS A 28 -19.61 22.91 -16.13
CA LYS A 28 -20.36 22.88 -17.39
C LYS A 28 -21.51 23.87 -17.30
N CYS A 29 -21.70 24.69 -18.33
CA CYS A 29 -22.79 25.67 -18.32
C CYS A 29 -24.18 24.99 -18.36
N GLY A 30 -24.28 23.84 -19.03
CA GLY A 30 -25.55 23.17 -19.34
C GLY A 30 -26.03 23.40 -20.79
N VAL A 31 -25.32 24.27 -21.53
CA VAL A 31 -25.48 24.43 -22.99
C VAL A 31 -24.16 24.24 -23.72
N SER A 32 -24.23 23.74 -24.95
CA SER A 32 -23.06 23.52 -25.81
C SER A 32 -22.63 24.76 -26.60
N SER A 33 -23.53 25.72 -26.80
CA SER A 33 -23.27 26.96 -27.55
C SER A 33 -24.21 28.10 -27.14
N TYR A 34 -23.87 29.32 -27.56
CA TYR A 34 -24.66 30.54 -27.40
C TYR A 34 -24.51 31.40 -28.67
N ARG A 35 -25.40 32.37 -28.88
CA ARG A 35 -25.44 33.23 -30.07
C ARG A 35 -25.09 34.68 -29.79
N ARG A 36 -25.57 35.24 -28.68
CA ARG A 36 -25.47 36.68 -28.36
C ARG A 36 -24.51 36.94 -27.22
N SER A 37 -24.64 36.20 -26.12
CA SER A 37 -23.80 36.43 -24.94
C SER A 37 -23.73 35.24 -24.01
N LEU A 38 -22.56 35.07 -23.41
CA LEU A 38 -22.31 34.14 -22.31
C LEU A 38 -21.82 34.91 -21.10
N GLN A 39 -22.36 34.63 -19.92
CA GLN A 39 -21.86 35.18 -18.67
C GLN A 39 -21.70 34.09 -17.61
N TRP A 40 -20.66 34.22 -16.80
CA TRP A 40 -20.46 33.40 -15.60
C TRP A 40 -20.39 34.29 -14.38
N HIS A 41 -21.12 33.90 -13.35
CA HIS A 41 -21.20 34.57 -12.06
C HIS A 41 -20.89 33.60 -10.92
N HIS A 42 -20.25 34.08 -9.86
CA HIS A 42 -20.11 33.39 -8.57
C HIS A 42 -20.82 34.24 -7.51
N GLY A 43 -21.90 33.73 -6.93
CA GLY A 43 -22.79 34.54 -6.12
C GLY A 43 -23.39 35.72 -6.90
N TYR A 44 -22.93 36.94 -6.60
CA TYR A 44 -23.29 38.18 -7.30
C TYR A 44 -22.14 38.76 -8.14
N ASP A 45 -20.95 38.18 -8.03
CA ASP A 45 -19.78 38.67 -8.72
C ASP A 45 -19.76 38.16 -10.17
N LEU A 46 -19.72 39.09 -11.11
CA LEU A 46 -19.46 38.77 -12.51
C LEU A 46 -18.02 38.26 -12.64
N LEU A 47 -17.83 37.07 -13.17
CA LEU A 47 -16.51 36.53 -13.47
C LEU A 47 -16.12 36.86 -14.91
N TYR A 48 -17.01 36.52 -15.84
CA TYR A 48 -16.78 36.63 -17.27
C TYR A 48 -18.04 37.04 -18.02
N SER A 49 -17.88 37.87 -19.05
CA SER A 49 -18.90 38.17 -20.04
C SER A 49 -18.28 38.08 -21.44
N VAL A 50 -18.82 37.22 -22.29
CA VAL A 50 -18.38 37.02 -23.67
C VAL A 50 -19.48 37.45 -24.61
N ASP A 51 -19.14 38.32 -25.57
CA ASP A 51 -20.08 38.80 -26.58
C ASP A 51 -20.19 37.85 -27.78
N GLN A 52 -21.10 38.17 -28.71
CA GLN A 52 -21.31 37.41 -29.95
C GLN A 52 -20.08 37.33 -30.87
N ARG A 53 -19.08 38.20 -30.67
CA ARG A 53 -17.81 38.20 -31.42
C ARG A 53 -16.72 37.39 -30.71
N GLY A 54 -17.02 36.82 -29.55
CA GLY A 54 -16.07 36.08 -28.73
C GLY A 54 -15.16 36.98 -27.88
N PHE A 55 -15.41 38.29 -27.82
CA PHE A 55 -14.62 39.19 -27.00
C PHE A 55 -14.97 38.97 -25.52
N THR A 56 -13.96 38.59 -24.74
CA THR A 56 -14.13 38.27 -23.32
C THR A 56 -13.79 39.46 -22.44
N ARG A 57 -14.76 39.87 -21.61
CA ARG A 57 -14.59 40.83 -20.51
C ARG A 57 -14.47 40.07 -19.18
N LYS A 58 -13.49 40.47 -18.38
CA LYS A 58 -13.22 39.91 -17.05
C LYS A 58 -13.83 40.80 -15.97
N GLY A 59 -14.41 40.20 -14.95
CA GLY A 59 -14.78 40.92 -13.72
C GLY A 59 -13.58 41.15 -12.80
N SER A 60 -13.86 41.70 -11.61
CA SER A 60 -12.86 42.10 -10.63
C SER A 60 -12.61 41.07 -9.52
N ALA A 61 -13.45 40.02 -9.41
CA ALA A 61 -13.32 39.01 -8.37
C ALA A 61 -11.98 38.27 -8.45
N GLU A 62 -11.40 37.92 -7.30
CA GLU A 62 -10.10 37.22 -7.22
C GLU A 62 -10.09 35.92 -8.03
N LEU A 63 -11.20 35.18 -7.99
CA LEU A 63 -11.40 33.92 -8.69
C LEU A 63 -11.13 34.01 -10.21
N VAL A 64 -11.33 35.20 -10.81
CA VAL A 64 -11.10 35.46 -12.24
C VAL A 64 -9.64 35.23 -12.62
N TRP A 65 -8.69 35.52 -11.73
CA TRP A 65 -7.25 35.34 -11.99
C TRP A 65 -6.84 33.87 -12.10
N ARG A 66 -7.62 32.97 -11.48
CA ARG A 66 -7.38 31.52 -11.44
C ARG A 66 -8.34 30.74 -12.33
N SER A 67 -9.18 31.41 -13.11
CA SER A 67 -10.18 30.77 -13.95
C SER A 67 -10.12 31.22 -15.39
N VAL A 68 -10.75 30.48 -16.29
CA VAL A 68 -10.83 30.78 -17.72
C VAL A 68 -12.10 30.20 -18.31
N VAL A 69 -12.72 30.91 -19.24
CA VAL A 69 -13.86 30.38 -20.02
C VAL A 69 -13.34 29.64 -21.25
N ARG A 70 -13.77 28.38 -21.41
CA ARG A 70 -13.48 27.54 -22.58
C ARG A 70 -14.80 27.11 -23.21
N GLN A 71 -15.07 27.59 -24.42
CA GLN A 71 -16.37 27.46 -25.10
C GLN A 71 -17.48 28.08 -24.22
N THR A 72 -18.34 27.26 -23.62
CA THR A 72 -19.38 27.66 -22.66
C THR A 72 -19.00 27.40 -21.21
N ASN A 73 -17.93 26.65 -20.95
CA ASN A 73 -17.59 26.14 -19.62
C ASN A 73 -16.63 27.06 -18.87
N LEU A 74 -16.74 27.07 -17.55
CA LEU A 74 -15.79 27.77 -16.68
C LEU A 74 -14.81 26.78 -16.08
N GLU A 75 -13.53 26.93 -16.39
CA GLU A 75 -12.45 26.16 -15.77
C GLU A 75 -11.82 26.97 -14.64
N ILE A 76 -11.72 26.39 -13.45
CA ILE A 76 -11.08 27.00 -12.28
C ILE A 76 -9.87 26.14 -11.91
N SER A 77 -8.71 26.77 -11.75
CA SER A 77 -7.46 26.13 -11.34
C SER A 77 -7.08 26.54 -9.92
N SER A 78 -6.28 25.70 -9.26
CA SER A 78 -5.81 25.94 -7.89
C SER A 78 -6.93 26.31 -6.92
N VAL A 79 -8.02 25.53 -6.93
CA VAL A 79 -9.27 25.79 -6.19
C VAL A 79 -9.02 26.05 -4.70
N ARG A 80 -9.74 27.00 -4.11
CA ARG A 80 -9.71 27.34 -2.68
C ARG A 80 -11.04 27.03 -2.02
N GLU A 81 -11.02 26.89 -0.69
CA GLU A 81 -12.24 26.65 0.09
C GLU A 81 -13.29 27.77 -0.08
N THR A 82 -12.83 29.01 -0.26
CA THR A 82 -13.69 30.19 -0.51
C THR A 82 -14.36 30.20 -1.88
N ASP A 83 -13.89 29.36 -2.82
CA ASP A 83 -14.47 29.26 -4.16
C ASP A 83 -15.79 28.46 -4.13
N ALA A 84 -16.09 27.78 -3.01
CA ALA A 84 -17.32 27.02 -2.84
C ALA A 84 -18.59 27.90 -2.96
N GLY A 85 -19.70 27.26 -3.29
CA GLY A 85 -21.01 27.89 -3.35
C GLY A 85 -21.59 27.99 -4.77
N ARG A 86 -22.49 28.95 -4.97
CA ARG A 86 -23.35 29.01 -6.15
C ARG A 86 -22.66 29.68 -7.34
N PHE A 87 -22.68 29.00 -8.47
CA PHE A 87 -22.30 29.53 -9.76
C PHE A 87 -23.52 29.66 -10.66
N THR A 88 -23.54 30.69 -11.50
CA THR A 88 -24.61 30.89 -12.46
C THR A 88 -24.03 31.15 -13.84
N CYS A 89 -24.43 30.33 -14.81
CA CYS A 89 -24.20 30.56 -16.22
C CYS A 89 -25.43 31.24 -16.83
N LEU A 90 -25.24 32.34 -17.56
CA LEU A 90 -26.27 33.00 -18.36
C LEU A 90 -25.88 32.92 -19.84
N ALA A 91 -26.56 32.08 -20.60
CA ALA A 91 -26.35 31.93 -22.04
C ALA A 91 -27.58 32.43 -22.80
N ASP A 92 -27.43 33.52 -23.56
CA ASP A 92 -28.52 34.17 -24.30
C ASP A 92 -29.76 34.52 -23.45
N GLY A 93 -29.55 34.80 -22.16
CA GLY A 93 -30.61 35.08 -21.19
C GLY A 93 -31.14 33.84 -20.46
N THR A 94 -30.80 32.63 -20.91
CA THR A 94 -31.14 31.38 -20.21
C THR A 94 -30.21 31.19 -19.03
N ARG A 95 -30.80 30.96 -17.84
CA ARG A 95 -30.09 30.80 -16.58
C ARG A 95 -29.89 29.32 -16.24
N HIS A 96 -28.64 28.95 -15.97
CA HIS A 96 -28.27 27.65 -15.42
C HIS A 96 -27.52 27.86 -14.11
N ASN A 97 -28.08 27.32 -13.02
CA ASN A 97 -27.48 27.41 -11.70
C ASN A 97 -26.74 26.11 -11.39
N HIS A 98 -25.60 26.26 -10.75
CA HIS A 98 -24.67 25.19 -10.39
C HIS A 98 -24.17 25.43 -8.98
N SER A 99 -23.74 24.35 -8.30
CA SER A 99 -23.12 24.44 -6.98
C SER A 99 -21.73 23.83 -7.04
N LEU A 100 -20.75 24.48 -6.41
CA LEU A 100 -19.41 23.94 -6.24
C LEU A 100 -19.19 23.61 -4.76
N SER A 101 -18.96 22.34 -4.49
CA SER A 101 -18.54 21.82 -3.19
C SER A 101 -17.02 21.64 -3.18
N VAL A 102 -16.34 22.31 -2.26
CA VAL A 102 -14.88 22.23 -2.10
C VAL A 102 -14.54 21.53 -0.80
N PHE A 103 -13.60 20.59 -0.89
CA PHE A 103 -13.11 19.83 0.25
C PHE A 103 -11.59 19.69 0.25
N SER A 104 -11.03 19.40 1.42
CA SER A 104 -9.62 19.04 1.60
C SER A 104 -9.53 17.64 2.20
N VAL A 105 -8.45 16.92 1.88
CA VAL A 105 -8.21 15.55 2.32
C VAL A 105 -6.87 15.52 3.06
N LEU A 106 -6.90 15.09 4.31
CA LEU A 106 -5.72 14.91 5.14
C LEU A 106 -5.57 13.42 5.45
N VAL A 107 -4.46 12.83 5.03
CA VAL A 107 -4.09 11.46 5.36
C VAL A 107 -3.04 11.44 6.45
N SER A 108 -3.19 10.56 7.42
CA SER A 108 -2.23 10.41 8.52
C SER A 108 -2.18 8.97 9.00
N VAL A 109 -1.11 8.64 9.69
CA VAL A 109 -0.92 7.35 10.36
C VAL A 109 -0.34 7.60 11.75
N LYS A 110 -0.83 6.83 12.73
CA LYS A 110 -0.33 6.83 14.12
C LYS A 110 0.23 5.45 14.45
N PRO A 111 1.36 5.36 15.18
CA PRO A 111 2.11 6.47 15.79
C PRO A 111 3.02 7.25 14.81
N SER A 112 3.58 6.59 13.79
CA SER A 112 4.42 7.20 12.75
C SER A 112 4.17 6.52 11.39
N ASP A 113 4.69 7.12 10.32
CA ASP A 113 4.78 6.56 8.97
C ASP A 113 5.80 5.41 8.82
N VAL A 114 6.70 5.27 9.79
CA VAL A 114 7.56 4.11 9.97
C VAL A 114 6.95 3.21 11.05
N LEU A 115 6.57 1.99 10.66
CA LEU A 115 5.91 1.02 11.53
C LEU A 115 6.81 -0.18 11.80
N GLU A 116 6.75 -0.72 13.01
CA GLU A 116 7.40 -1.99 13.35
C GLU A 116 6.48 -3.18 13.08
N LEU A 117 7.07 -4.36 12.83
CA LEU A 117 6.30 -5.59 12.68
C LEU A 117 5.62 -5.99 14.00
N ASN A 118 4.39 -6.50 13.88
CA ASN A 118 3.56 -6.96 15.00
C ASN A 118 3.00 -5.87 15.92
N ASP A 119 3.36 -4.61 15.68
CA ASP A 119 2.76 -3.48 16.38
C ASP A 119 1.33 -3.17 15.91
N GLU A 120 0.74 -2.18 16.57
CA GLU A 120 -0.54 -1.59 16.21
C GLU A 120 -0.33 -0.22 15.54
N ALA A 121 -1.03 0.00 14.43
CA ALA A 121 -1.07 1.30 13.78
C ALA A 121 -2.47 1.65 13.31
N THR A 122 -2.79 2.94 13.28
CA THR A 122 -4.07 3.44 12.78
C THR A 122 -3.85 4.41 11.63
N LEU A 123 -4.45 4.12 10.49
CA LEU A 123 -4.54 4.99 9.34
C LEU A 123 -5.81 5.82 9.41
N GLN A 124 -5.72 7.11 9.13
CA GLN A 124 -6.86 8.03 9.11
C GLN A 124 -6.86 8.87 7.84
N CYS A 125 -8.02 8.95 7.20
CA CYS A 125 -8.31 9.87 6.11
C CYS A 125 -9.42 10.81 6.55
N GLU A 126 -9.06 12.06 6.84
CA GLU A 126 -9.97 13.10 7.27
C GLU A 126 -10.35 13.98 6.06
N VAL A 127 -11.65 14.11 5.80
CA VAL A 127 -12.18 14.98 4.75
C VAL A 127 -12.83 16.19 5.42
N LYS A 128 -12.36 17.39 5.08
CA LYS A 128 -12.85 18.68 5.61
C LYS A 128 -13.54 19.50 4.52
N GLY A 129 -14.39 20.45 4.91
CA GLY A 129 -15.11 21.33 4.00
C GLY A 129 -16.49 20.81 3.61
N GLN A 130 -17.07 21.33 2.52
CA GLN A 130 -18.40 20.96 2.05
C GLN A 130 -18.30 19.67 1.21
N HIS A 131 -18.62 18.52 1.81
CA HIS A 131 -18.43 17.19 1.19
C HIS A 131 -19.64 16.25 1.42
N HIS A 132 -20.83 16.80 1.60
CA HIS A 132 -22.03 16.00 1.83
C HIS A 132 -22.24 14.98 0.69
N GLY A 133 -22.42 13.71 1.06
CA GLY A 133 -22.61 12.63 0.09
C GLY A 133 -21.32 12.05 -0.50
N CYS A 134 -20.14 12.45 -0.03
CA CYS A 134 -18.89 11.80 -0.43
C CYS A 134 -18.62 10.52 0.40
N GLU A 135 -18.23 9.44 -0.27
CA GLU A 135 -17.77 8.19 0.34
C GLU A 135 -16.24 8.16 0.45
N VAL A 136 -15.71 7.62 1.56
CA VAL A 136 -14.27 7.47 1.77
C VAL A 136 -13.91 5.98 1.82
N LYS A 137 -12.89 5.59 1.06
CA LYS A 137 -12.38 4.22 0.98
C LYS A 137 -10.86 4.22 1.05
N TRP A 138 -10.28 3.26 1.75
CA TRP A 138 -8.84 3.00 1.67
C TRP A 138 -8.56 1.88 0.68
N ARG A 139 -7.46 2.01 -0.06
CA ARG A 139 -6.89 0.95 -0.88
C ARG A 139 -5.50 0.61 -0.34
N SER A 140 -5.30 -0.67 -0.05
CA SER A 140 -4.01 -1.20 0.40
C SER A 140 -2.97 -1.22 -0.73
N PRO A 141 -1.67 -1.16 -0.42
CA PRO A 141 -0.60 -1.05 -1.41
C PRO A 141 -0.42 -2.30 -2.27
N ASN A 142 -0.52 -3.50 -1.66
CA ASN A 142 -0.10 -4.75 -2.30
C ASN A 142 -1.28 -5.67 -2.66
N THR A 143 -2.29 -5.74 -1.79
CA THR A 143 -3.48 -6.58 -2.03
C THR A 143 -4.56 -5.86 -2.82
N TYR A 144 -4.42 -4.54 -3.02
CA TYR A 144 -5.42 -3.67 -3.65
C TYR A 144 -6.83 -3.79 -3.04
N SER A 145 -6.91 -4.30 -1.80
CA SER A 145 -8.17 -4.48 -1.08
C SER A 145 -8.74 -3.12 -0.73
N LEU A 146 -10.05 -2.95 -0.95
CA LEU A 146 -10.77 -1.75 -0.55
C LEU A 146 -11.39 -1.93 0.84
N THR A 147 -11.28 -0.89 1.65
CA THR A 147 -11.96 -0.79 2.95
C THR A 147 -12.87 0.42 2.95
N ASN A 148 -14.17 0.22 3.17
CA ASN A 148 -15.20 1.26 3.13
C ASN A 148 -15.27 2.04 4.45
N THR A 149 -14.13 2.53 4.92
CA THR A 149 -14.02 3.31 6.16
C THR A 149 -13.00 4.43 5.98
N SER A 150 -13.18 5.53 6.71
CA SER A 150 -12.18 6.61 6.80
C SER A 150 -10.94 6.21 7.60
N THR A 151 -11.09 5.22 8.48
CA THR A 151 -10.06 4.75 9.41
C THR A 151 -9.78 3.27 9.19
N VAL A 152 -8.50 2.88 9.14
CA VAL A 152 -8.06 1.48 9.04
C VAL A 152 -7.16 1.15 10.23
N GLN A 153 -7.47 0.06 10.92
CA GLN A 153 -6.67 -0.46 12.03
C GLN A 153 -5.76 -1.58 11.54
N LEU A 154 -4.46 -1.43 11.73
CA LEU A 154 -3.45 -2.44 11.44
C LEU A 154 -3.08 -3.13 12.75
N LYS A 155 -3.70 -4.28 13.02
CA LYS A 155 -3.44 -5.10 14.22
C LYS A 155 -3.40 -6.60 13.84
N PRO A 156 -2.23 -7.24 13.72
CA PRO A 156 -0.88 -6.67 13.76
C PRO A 156 -0.46 -6.00 12.43
N VAL A 157 0.56 -5.15 12.49
CA VAL A 157 1.30 -4.67 11.32
C VAL A 157 2.06 -5.84 10.65
N LYS A 158 1.90 -5.97 9.32
CA LYS A 158 2.50 -7.02 8.48
C LYS A 158 3.36 -6.39 7.39
N THR A 159 4.33 -7.15 6.87
CA THR A 159 5.16 -6.72 5.72
C THR A 159 4.32 -6.34 4.50
N SER A 160 3.16 -6.97 4.30
CA SER A 160 2.22 -6.64 3.23
C SER A 160 1.57 -5.25 3.34
N HIS A 161 1.67 -4.57 4.49
CA HIS A 161 1.21 -3.19 4.67
C HIS A 161 2.23 -2.15 4.18
N ASN A 162 3.46 -2.57 3.86
CA ASN A 162 4.50 -1.69 3.34
C ASN A 162 4.14 -1.15 1.95
N GLY A 163 4.32 0.15 1.76
CA GLY A 163 4.12 0.82 0.48
C GLY A 163 3.07 1.92 0.51
N PRO A 164 2.61 2.36 -0.67
CA PRO A 164 1.68 3.47 -0.79
C PRO A 164 0.23 3.07 -0.58
N TRP A 165 -0.35 3.51 0.53
CA TRP A 165 -1.79 3.48 0.75
C TRP A 165 -2.46 4.62 0.01
N LEU A 166 -3.65 4.36 -0.54
CA LEU A 166 -4.45 5.39 -1.20
C LEU A 166 -5.76 5.57 -0.46
N CYS A 167 -6.00 6.77 0.07
CA CYS A 167 -7.33 7.19 0.45
C CYS A 167 -8.06 7.65 -0.80
N ILE A 168 -9.24 7.11 -1.05
CA ILE A 168 -10.07 7.38 -2.22
C ILE A 168 -11.37 8.02 -1.70
N VAL A 169 -11.66 9.22 -2.19
CA VAL A 169 -12.87 9.97 -1.87
C VAL A 169 -13.73 10.06 -3.12
N THR A 170 -14.93 9.49 -3.07
CA THR A 170 -15.87 9.47 -4.21
C THR A 170 -17.06 10.36 -3.90
N CYS A 171 -17.29 11.38 -4.72
CA CYS A 171 -18.39 12.34 -4.59
C CYS A 171 -19.22 12.32 -5.88
N GLY A 172 -20.43 11.76 -5.83
CA GLY A 172 -21.21 11.52 -7.04
C GLY A 172 -20.46 10.62 -8.04
N SER A 173 -20.21 11.12 -9.25
CA SER A 173 -19.42 10.44 -10.27
C SER A 173 -17.91 10.73 -10.19
N ASN A 174 -17.50 11.70 -9.37
CA ASN A 174 -16.10 12.12 -9.27
C ASN A 174 -15.36 11.28 -8.23
N THR A 175 -14.11 10.93 -8.51
CA THR A 175 -13.24 10.21 -7.58
C THR A 175 -11.91 10.92 -7.45
N PHE A 176 -11.49 11.15 -6.21
CA PHE A 176 -10.25 11.80 -5.82
C PHE A 176 -9.42 10.84 -4.99
N SER A 177 -8.09 10.97 -5.02
CA SER A 177 -7.23 10.12 -4.21
C SER A 177 -6.09 10.88 -3.56
N GLU A 178 -5.73 10.46 -2.35
CA GLU A 178 -4.60 10.95 -1.56
C GLU A 178 -3.66 9.80 -1.20
N ARG A 179 -2.35 10.02 -1.32
CA ARG A 179 -1.34 8.99 -1.11
C ARG A 179 -0.70 9.13 0.26
N LEU A 180 -0.61 8.02 0.98
CA LEU A 180 0.12 7.90 2.24
C LEU A 180 1.18 6.81 2.11
N ALA A 181 2.45 7.17 2.19
CA ALA A 181 3.55 6.22 2.13
C ALA A 181 3.84 5.66 3.52
N ILE A 182 3.87 4.34 3.65
CA ILE A 182 4.19 3.64 4.90
C ILE A 182 5.40 2.76 4.67
N THR A 183 6.34 2.80 5.62
CA THR A 183 7.48 1.90 5.66
C THR A 183 7.32 0.94 6.83
N VAL A 184 7.39 -0.36 6.58
CA VAL A 184 7.38 -1.37 7.66
C VAL A 184 8.80 -1.87 7.87
N GLN A 185 9.37 -1.62 9.04
CA GLN A 185 10.66 -2.15 9.44
C GLN A 185 10.45 -3.53 10.07
N GLY A 186 11.21 -4.50 9.57
CA GLY A 186 11.33 -5.78 10.26
C GLY A 186 12.26 -5.63 11.44
N ASN A 187 11.85 -6.10 12.62
CA ASN A 187 12.74 -6.15 13.77
C ASN A 187 13.92 -7.07 13.42
N THR A 188 15.05 -6.49 13.05
CA THR A 188 16.33 -7.21 12.94
C THR A 188 16.73 -7.83 14.28
N GLN A 189 16.06 -7.44 15.37
CA GLN A 189 16.22 -8.04 16.70
C GLN A 189 15.60 -9.45 16.83
N LEU A 190 14.74 -9.89 15.90
CA LEU A 190 14.25 -11.28 15.84
C LEU A 190 14.86 -12.11 14.70
N LEU A 191 15.92 -11.60 14.06
CA LEU A 191 16.90 -12.44 13.33
C LEU A 191 18.27 -12.42 14.04
N GLY A 192 18.32 -11.86 15.25
CA GLY A 192 19.44 -11.86 16.18
C GLY A 192 19.17 -12.65 17.46
N MET A 193 17.92 -13.06 17.73
CA MET A 193 17.69 -14.22 18.57
C MET A 193 17.86 -15.43 17.66
N LYS A 194 19.05 -16.06 17.73
CA LYS A 194 19.19 -17.46 17.34
C LYS A 194 18.10 -18.21 18.09
N THR A 195 16.95 -18.41 17.46
CA THR A 195 16.05 -19.50 17.76
C THR A 195 16.86 -20.73 17.43
N LEU A 196 17.67 -21.15 18.41
CA LEU A 196 18.08 -22.52 18.57
C LEU A 196 16.76 -23.26 18.80
N VAL A 197 16.03 -23.49 17.70
CA VAL A 197 15.02 -24.52 17.66
C VAL A 197 15.82 -25.80 17.85
N HIS A 198 16.03 -26.15 19.12
CA HIS A 198 16.28 -27.50 19.54
C HIS A 198 15.03 -28.26 19.10
N ILE A 199 15.02 -28.69 17.84
CA ILE A 199 14.29 -29.88 17.46
C ILE A 199 15.03 -31.00 18.18
N CYS A 200 14.69 -31.19 19.45
CA CYS A 200 14.99 -32.37 20.22
C CYS A 200 14.17 -33.51 19.62
N VAL A 201 14.60 -34.00 18.46
CA VAL A 201 14.30 -35.36 18.05
C VAL A 201 15.37 -36.22 18.70
N ALA A 202 14.94 -36.84 19.81
CA ALA A 202 15.50 -38.02 20.46
C ALA A 202 16.98 -38.31 20.14
N ASN A 203 17.87 -37.93 21.05
CA ASN A 203 18.77 -38.85 21.77
C ASN A 203 19.84 -38.02 22.50
N ASP A 204 19.96 -38.28 23.80
CA ASP A 204 20.93 -37.68 24.71
C ASP A 204 22.37 -37.69 24.16
N CYS A 205 23.07 -36.56 24.29
CA CYS A 205 24.52 -36.47 24.07
C CYS A 205 25.15 -35.72 25.26
N PRO A 206 25.84 -36.39 26.19
CA PRO A 206 26.24 -35.81 27.48
C PRO A 206 27.44 -34.86 27.41
N LEU A 207 28.08 -34.65 26.26
CA LEU A 207 29.39 -33.97 26.20
C LEU A 207 29.63 -33.02 25.01
N GLY A 208 28.58 -32.60 24.29
CA GLY A 208 28.68 -31.44 23.39
C GLY A 208 29.74 -31.53 22.27
N LEU A 209 30.06 -32.73 21.78
CA LEU A 209 30.99 -32.95 20.66
C LEU A 209 30.23 -33.48 19.43
N SER A 210 30.63 -33.01 18.25
CA SER A 210 29.97 -33.28 16.98
C SER A 210 29.89 -34.78 16.64
N CYS A 211 28.74 -35.23 16.12
CA CYS A 211 28.44 -36.65 15.82
C CYS A 211 29.48 -37.34 14.91
N TRP A 212 30.14 -36.57 14.04
CA TRP A 212 31.23 -37.04 13.17
C TRP A 212 32.45 -37.55 13.95
N MET A 213 32.68 -37.06 15.17
CA MET A 213 33.79 -37.51 16.01
C MET A 213 33.59 -38.95 16.52
N TRP A 214 32.34 -39.40 16.70
CA TRP A 214 32.05 -40.78 17.10
C TRP A 214 32.28 -41.78 15.98
N PHE A 215 31.98 -41.39 14.72
CA PHE A 215 32.36 -42.19 13.56
C PHE A 215 33.88 -42.32 13.43
N ALA A 216 34.63 -41.25 13.70
CA ALA A 216 36.10 -41.31 13.71
C ALA A 216 36.63 -42.25 14.82
N ILE A 217 36.09 -42.16 16.05
CA ILE A 217 36.49 -43.02 17.17
C ILE A 217 36.14 -44.50 16.89
N GLY A 218 34.97 -44.77 16.32
CA GLY A 218 34.54 -46.11 15.95
C GLY A 218 35.47 -46.74 14.91
N VAL A 219 35.82 -45.99 13.86
CA VAL A 219 36.72 -46.47 12.79
C VAL A 219 38.15 -46.67 13.33
N CYS A 220 38.66 -45.78 14.18
CA CYS A 220 39.98 -45.93 14.80
C CYS A 220 40.06 -47.18 15.70
N CYS A 221 39.03 -47.49 16.48
CA CYS A 221 38.99 -48.71 17.30
C CYS A 221 38.99 -49.98 16.45
N GLN A 222 38.29 -49.99 15.30
CA GLN A 222 38.26 -51.14 14.40
C GLN A 222 39.65 -51.41 13.78
N PHE A 223 40.34 -50.36 13.32
CA PHE A 223 41.71 -50.50 12.79
C PHE A 223 42.73 -50.90 13.87
N GLY A 224 42.60 -50.38 15.09
CA GLY A 224 43.44 -50.76 16.23
C GLY A 224 43.32 -52.24 16.59
N MET A 225 42.09 -52.77 16.64
CA MET A 225 41.86 -54.19 16.95
C MET A 225 42.39 -55.11 15.84
N LEU A 226 42.24 -54.72 14.57
CA LEU A 226 42.81 -55.44 13.43
C LEU A 226 44.34 -55.52 13.50
N LEU A 227 45.01 -54.43 13.87
CA LEU A 227 46.47 -54.42 14.05
C LEU A 227 46.91 -55.36 15.18
N ILE A 228 46.21 -55.36 16.32
CA ILE A 228 46.53 -56.27 17.44
C ILE A 228 46.36 -57.74 17.03
N VAL A 229 45.28 -58.08 16.31
CA VAL A 229 45.08 -59.45 15.80
C VAL A 229 46.16 -59.83 14.79
N CYS A 230 46.52 -58.94 13.86
CA CYS A 230 47.62 -59.17 12.93
C CYS A 230 48.95 -59.41 13.66
N VAL A 231 49.26 -58.62 14.69
CA VAL A 231 50.48 -58.82 15.50
C VAL A 231 50.41 -60.16 16.24
N ILE A 232 49.28 -60.54 16.84
CA ILE A 232 49.13 -61.84 17.52
C ILE A 232 49.30 -63.00 16.54
N VAL A 233 48.72 -62.90 15.33
CA VAL A 233 48.86 -63.91 14.28
C VAL A 233 50.31 -63.98 13.80
N LEU A 234 50.95 -62.85 13.54
CA LEU A 234 52.37 -62.80 13.17
C LEU A 234 53.26 -63.39 14.27
N CYS A 235 53.03 -63.02 15.54
CA CYS A 235 53.74 -63.60 16.69
C CYS A 235 53.52 -65.11 16.77
N LYS A 236 52.30 -65.62 16.57
CA LYS A 236 52.02 -67.07 16.51
C LYS A 236 52.66 -67.74 15.30
N CYS A 237 52.66 -67.12 14.13
CA CYS A 237 53.30 -67.61 12.91
C CYS A 237 54.82 -67.68 13.07
N MET A 238 55.43 -66.66 13.67
CA MET A 238 56.86 -66.63 13.98
C MET A 238 57.22 -67.65 15.06
N ARG A 239 56.38 -67.85 16.09
CA ARG A 239 56.56 -68.92 17.08
C ARG A 239 56.48 -70.31 16.44
N ARG A 240 55.51 -70.54 15.54
CA ARG A 240 55.38 -71.81 14.79
C ARG A 240 56.56 -72.03 13.83
N ARG A 241 57.06 -70.99 13.15
CA ARG A 241 58.27 -71.08 12.32
C ARG A 241 59.51 -71.45 13.13
N ARG A 242 59.72 -70.83 14.30
CA ARG A 242 60.83 -71.19 15.20
C ARG A 242 60.75 -72.64 15.68
N VAL A 243 59.56 -73.15 16.01
CA VAL A 243 59.35 -74.56 16.40
C VAL A 243 59.60 -75.54 15.24
N CYS A 244 59.33 -75.16 13.99
CA CYS A 244 59.67 -75.97 12.81
C CYS A 244 61.17 -75.95 12.47
N GLU A 245 61.86 -74.83 12.69
CA GLU A 245 63.32 -74.76 12.53
C GLU A 245 64.06 -75.59 13.59
N GLU A 246 63.58 -75.62 14.83
CA GLU A 246 64.17 -76.41 15.91
C GLU A 246 63.95 -77.93 15.70
N ARG A 247 62.84 -78.36 15.06
CA ARG A 247 62.64 -79.75 14.62
C ARG A 247 63.45 -80.14 13.38
N ARG A 248 63.92 -79.18 12.59
CA ARG A 248 64.78 -79.42 11.41
C ARG A 248 66.25 -79.55 11.81
N SER A 249 66.67 -78.90 12.90
CA SER A 249 68.03 -79.06 13.45
C SER A 249 68.22 -80.36 14.22
N SER A 250 67.17 -80.95 14.80
CA SER A 250 67.24 -82.22 15.54
C SER A 250 67.05 -83.49 14.69
N ASN A 251 66.88 -83.35 13.37
CA ASN A 251 66.78 -84.48 12.41
C ASN A 251 67.96 -84.54 11.42
N ILE A 252 69.06 -83.82 11.72
CA ILE A 252 70.36 -83.90 11.02
C ILE A 252 71.44 -84.51 11.96
N TYR A 253 71.06 -84.92 13.17
CA TYR A 253 71.90 -85.68 14.10
C TYR A 253 71.26 -87.04 14.43
N VAL A 254 71.05 -87.88 13.41
CA VAL A 254 71.01 -89.35 13.48
C VAL A 254 71.70 -89.89 12.24
#